data_AF-A0A7X7D832-F1
#
_entry.id   AF-A0A7X7D832-F1
#
_cell.length_a   1.000
_cell.length_b   1.000
_cell.length_c   1.000
_cell.angle_alpha   90.00
_cell.angle_beta   90.00
_cell.angle_gamma   90.00
#
_symmetry.space_group_name_H-M   'P 1'
#
loop_
_entity.id
_entity.type
_entity.pdbx_description
1 polymer ?
#
loop_
_entity_poly.entity_id
_entity_poly.type
_entity_poly.pdbx_seq_one_letter_code
_entity_poly.pdbx_strand_id
1 'polypeptide(L)'
;MSRRHLLKAGGAIGALGAVTAVGGVAGMAPAWAWSTRRSVIGGDLGTIPPENVWDPEADAVVHRLFREEGITRIDEMNALLRPWKVNGQALPAGLPADLVAFIEGARQNPSWQSSAKLADSLEFYKARGLYTGLLYGMGSGIMSCAIPDEARAVYHSKGGEDMKDRVSKTAKLGYDIGTPNAFAPDGQMIVTCIKTRLAHSAV
;
A
#
# COMPACT_ATOMS: atom_id res chain seq x y z
N MET A 1 28.69 35.45 -35.28
CA MET A 1 28.12 34.21 -34.68
C MET A 1 26.73 33.97 -35.27
N SER A 2 26.44 32.76 -35.77
CA SER A 2 25.11 32.46 -36.35
C SER A 2 24.12 31.97 -35.29
N ARG A 3 22.82 32.24 -35.47
CA ARG A 3 21.71 31.83 -34.56
C ARG A 3 21.75 30.35 -34.18
N ARG A 4 22.31 29.49 -35.04
CA ARG A 4 22.49 28.04 -34.80
C ARG A 4 23.50 27.72 -33.69
N HIS A 5 24.52 28.57 -33.51
CA HIS A 5 25.52 28.41 -32.44
C HIS A 5 24.97 28.88 -31.09
N LEU A 6 24.08 29.89 -31.10
CA LEU A 6 23.41 30.36 -29.89
C LEU A 6 22.44 29.31 -29.30
N LEU A 7 21.71 28.59 -30.16
CA LEU A 7 20.78 27.52 -29.73
C LEU A 7 21.51 26.29 -29.18
N LYS A 8 22.68 25.93 -29.74
CA LYS A 8 23.50 24.84 -29.22
C LYS A 8 24.13 25.19 -27.86
N ALA A 9 24.57 26.43 -27.69
CA ALA A 9 25.07 26.93 -26.41
C ALA A 9 23.95 27.01 -25.34
N GLY A 10 22.75 27.47 -25.73
CA GLY A 10 21.58 27.50 -24.84
C GLY A 10 21.10 26.11 -24.40
N GLY A 11 21.16 25.11 -25.29
CA GLY A 11 20.81 23.73 -24.96
C GLY A 11 21.79 23.06 -23.98
N ALA A 12 23.08 23.35 -24.09
CA ALA A 12 24.09 22.83 -23.16
C ALA A 12 23.98 23.45 -21.76
N ILE A 13 23.65 24.75 -21.66
CA ILE A 13 23.42 25.44 -20.38
C ILE A 13 22.10 24.98 -19.74
N GLY A 14 21.06 24.72 -20.55
CA GLY A 14 19.79 24.16 -20.07
C GLY A 14 19.91 22.74 -19.52
N ALA A 15 20.77 21.90 -20.12
CA ALA A 15 21.03 20.55 -19.63
C ALA A 15 21.82 20.54 -18.30
N LEU A 16 22.78 21.46 -18.12
CA LEU A 16 23.50 21.62 -16.84
C LEU A 16 22.59 22.18 -15.73
N GLY A 17 21.67 23.10 -16.05
CA GLY A 17 20.66 23.59 -15.11
C GLY A 17 19.65 22.51 -14.69
N ALA A 18 19.27 21.62 -15.62
CA ALA A 18 18.41 20.47 -15.32
C ALA A 18 19.13 19.43 -14.45
N VAL A 19 20.44 19.21 -14.64
CA VAL A 19 21.22 18.30 -13.78
C VAL A 19 21.41 18.86 -12.38
N THR A 20 21.47 20.19 -12.19
CA THR A 20 21.43 20.79 -10.82
C THR A 20 20.04 20.79 -10.18
N ALA A 21 18.97 20.72 -10.97
CA ALA A 21 17.60 20.61 -10.45
C ALA A 21 17.21 19.15 -10.13
N VAL A 22 17.81 18.17 -10.82
CA VAL A 22 17.56 16.73 -10.63
C VAL A 22 18.62 16.09 -9.72
N GLY A 23 19.82 16.68 -9.62
CA GLY A 23 20.88 16.29 -8.71
C GLY A 23 20.87 17.11 -7.42
N GLY A 24 19.98 16.72 -6.50
CA GLY A 24 20.05 16.98 -5.06
C GLY A 24 20.77 18.25 -4.61
N VAL A 25 20.07 19.38 -4.62
CA VAL A 25 20.36 20.43 -3.64
C VAL A 25 19.92 19.87 -2.29
N ALA A 26 20.89 19.50 -1.45
CA ALA A 26 20.64 19.25 -0.04
C ALA A 26 19.96 20.50 0.56
N GLY A 27 18.64 20.49 0.72
CA GLY A 27 17.93 21.55 1.44
C GLY A 27 16.50 21.89 1.01
N MET A 28 16.00 21.47 -0.16
CA MET A 28 14.59 21.69 -0.52
C MET A 28 13.90 20.37 -0.82
N ALA A 29 13.20 19.84 0.18
CA ALA A 29 12.25 18.76 -0.04
C ALA A 29 11.19 19.24 -1.05
N PRO A 30 10.76 18.39 -2.00
CA PRO A 30 9.77 18.76 -3.00
C PRO A 30 8.45 19.22 -2.36
N ALA A 31 7.66 20.05 -3.05
CA ALA A 31 6.47 20.68 -2.48
C ALA A 31 5.38 19.69 -2.02
N TRP A 32 5.37 18.47 -2.55
CA TRP A 32 4.47 17.39 -2.15
C TRP A 32 5.05 16.52 -1.02
N ALA A 33 6.29 16.78 -0.60
CA ALA A 33 6.94 16.04 0.46
C ALA A 33 6.26 16.35 1.80
N TRP A 34 5.90 15.29 2.53
CA TRP A 34 4.97 15.39 3.64
C TRP A 34 5.63 15.92 4.91
N SER A 35 5.03 16.94 5.52
CA SER A 35 5.43 17.41 6.84
C SER A 35 4.95 16.43 7.92
N THR A 36 5.89 15.91 8.69
CA THR A 36 5.65 14.98 9.81
C THR A 36 4.82 15.61 10.94
N ARG A 37 4.85 16.94 11.07
CA ARG A 37 3.99 17.70 12.01
C ARG A 37 2.49 17.46 11.81
N ARG A 38 2.07 17.11 10.59
CA ARG A 38 0.67 16.81 10.26
C ARG A 38 0.38 15.30 10.17
N SER A 39 1.32 14.45 10.59
CA SER A 39 1.16 13.00 10.63
C SER A 39 0.61 12.52 11.99
N VAL A 40 0.19 11.26 12.07
CA VAL A 40 -0.27 10.62 13.32
C VAL A 40 0.84 10.54 14.37
N ILE A 41 2.09 10.28 13.94
CA ILE A 41 3.27 10.27 14.83
C ILE A 41 3.61 11.69 15.32
N GLY A 42 3.23 12.71 14.55
CA GLY A 42 3.60 14.10 14.82
C GLY A 42 5.10 14.33 14.70
N GLY A 43 5.59 15.33 15.44
CA GLY A 43 7.02 15.64 15.53
C GLY A 43 7.58 16.48 14.38
N ASP A 44 8.90 16.59 14.37
CA ASP A 44 9.71 17.42 13.46
C ASP A 44 10.73 16.61 12.67
N LEU A 45 10.47 15.30 12.52
CA LEU A 45 11.28 14.41 11.68
C LEU A 45 11.43 15.01 10.27
N GLY A 46 12.62 14.84 9.71
CA GLY A 46 12.96 15.33 8.38
C GLY A 46 11.93 14.90 7.32
N THR A 47 11.69 15.78 6.36
CA THR A 47 10.76 15.49 5.26
C THR A 47 11.35 14.39 4.37
N ILE A 48 10.73 13.21 4.40
CA ILE A 48 11.06 12.12 3.48
C ILE A 48 10.03 12.12 2.35
N PRO A 49 10.44 12.26 1.08
CA PRO A 49 9.71 11.82 -0.10
C PRO A 49 9.01 10.46 0.07
N PRO A 50 7.68 10.35 0.25
CA PRO A 50 6.98 9.05 0.32
C PRO A 50 7.25 8.10 -0.86
N GLU A 51 7.51 8.59 -2.07
CA GLU A 51 7.86 7.77 -3.23
C GLU A 51 9.24 7.10 -3.13
N ASN A 52 10.06 7.53 -2.18
CA ASN A 52 11.32 6.88 -1.84
C ASN A 52 11.19 5.93 -0.63
N VAL A 53 9.97 5.66 -0.16
CA VAL A 53 9.70 4.78 0.98
C VAL A 53 8.78 3.64 0.53
N TRP A 54 9.25 2.42 0.76
CA TRP A 54 8.50 1.17 0.55
C TRP A 54 8.32 0.44 1.88
N ASP A 55 8.12 -0.87 1.85
CA ASP A 55 7.86 -1.69 3.01
C ASP A 55 9.01 -2.68 3.27
N PRO A 56 10.14 -2.22 3.83
CA PRO A 56 11.34 -3.04 3.93
C PRO A 56 11.14 -4.35 4.71
N GLU A 57 10.19 -4.39 5.65
CA GLU A 57 9.86 -5.59 6.43
C GLU A 57 9.14 -6.63 5.58
N ALA A 58 8.09 -6.23 4.87
CA ALA A 58 7.31 -7.13 4.04
C ALA A 58 8.08 -7.50 2.75
N ASP A 59 8.78 -6.54 2.14
CA ASP A 59 9.57 -6.71 0.93
C ASP A 59 10.70 -7.72 1.16
N ALA A 60 11.37 -7.68 2.32
CA ALA A 60 12.42 -8.64 2.65
C ALA A 60 11.89 -10.08 2.75
N VAL A 61 10.75 -10.27 3.43
CA VAL A 61 10.12 -11.59 3.57
C VAL A 61 9.67 -12.10 2.22
N VAL A 62 8.93 -11.30 1.45
CA VAL A 62 8.40 -11.72 0.15
C VAL A 62 9.52 -12.01 -0.84
N HIS A 63 10.54 -11.15 -0.93
CA HIS A 63 11.70 -11.37 -1.78
C HIS A 63 12.43 -12.67 -1.42
N ARG A 64 12.60 -12.98 -0.13
CA ARG A 64 13.20 -14.24 0.32
C ARG A 64 12.35 -15.44 -0.13
N LEU A 65 11.03 -15.40 0.09
CA LEU A 65 10.12 -16.46 -0.32
C LEU A 65 10.24 -16.76 -1.82
N PHE A 66 10.26 -15.72 -2.67
CA PHE A 66 10.41 -15.90 -4.11
C PHE A 66 11.79 -16.42 -4.51
N ARG A 67 12.87 -15.98 -3.85
CA ARG A 67 14.23 -16.41 -4.17
C ARG A 67 14.58 -17.82 -3.70
N GLU A 68 14.13 -18.21 -2.52
CA GLU A 68 14.61 -19.42 -1.83
C GLU A 68 13.61 -20.57 -1.88
N GLU A 69 12.32 -20.30 -1.76
CA GLU A 69 11.28 -21.34 -1.66
C GLU A 69 10.71 -21.71 -3.03
N GLY A 70 10.63 -20.72 -3.94
CA GLY A 70 10.09 -20.88 -5.28
C GLY A 70 8.56 -20.89 -5.37
N ILE A 71 8.05 -20.82 -6.61
CA ILE A 71 6.61 -20.58 -6.88
C ILE A 71 5.70 -21.67 -6.30
N THR A 72 6.05 -22.94 -6.46
CA THR A 72 5.24 -24.07 -5.95
C THR A 72 5.02 -23.97 -4.45
N ARG A 73 6.06 -23.59 -3.70
CA ARG A 73 6.01 -23.48 -2.26
C ARG A 73 5.21 -22.25 -1.81
N ILE A 74 5.23 -21.18 -2.60
CA ILE A 74 4.34 -20.02 -2.41
C ILE A 74 2.87 -20.41 -2.62
N ASP A 75 2.55 -21.24 -3.62
CA ASP A 75 1.18 -21.72 -3.84
C ASP A 75 0.67 -22.58 -2.67
N GLU A 76 1.52 -23.41 -2.09
CA GLU A 76 1.21 -24.15 -0.86
C GLU A 76 0.94 -23.20 0.31
N MET A 77 1.77 -22.17 0.51
CA MET A 77 1.55 -21.16 1.56
C MET A 77 0.26 -20.38 1.33
N ASN A 78 -0.06 -20.02 0.09
CA ASN A 78 -1.33 -19.40 -0.27
C ASN A 78 -2.50 -20.32 0.08
N ALA A 79 -2.37 -21.63 -0.13
CA ALA A 79 -3.38 -22.62 0.26
C ALA A 79 -3.52 -22.71 1.79
N LEU A 80 -2.42 -22.69 2.55
CA LEU A 80 -2.42 -22.68 4.02
C LEU A 80 -3.04 -21.41 4.60
N LEU A 81 -2.73 -20.25 4.02
CA LEU A 81 -3.24 -18.95 4.47
C LEU A 81 -4.69 -18.69 4.03
N ARG A 82 -5.21 -19.40 3.01
CA ARG A 82 -6.60 -19.24 2.54
C ARG A 82 -7.66 -19.40 3.64
N PRO A 83 -7.60 -20.41 4.54
CA PRO A 83 -8.52 -20.54 5.66
C PRO A 83 -8.25 -19.57 6.83
N TRP A 84 -7.11 -18.87 6.86
CA TRP A 84 -6.85 -17.82 7.85
C TRP A 84 -7.63 -16.56 7.48
N LYS A 85 -8.73 -16.28 8.20
CA LYS A 85 -9.72 -15.25 7.82
C LYS A 85 -10.10 -14.33 8.97
N VAL A 86 -9.89 -14.76 10.20
CA VAL A 86 -10.40 -14.07 11.40
C VAL A 86 -9.24 -13.50 12.21
N ASN A 87 -9.40 -12.28 12.73
CA ASN A 87 -8.35 -11.50 13.39
C ASN A 87 -7.75 -12.22 14.61
N GLY A 88 -8.54 -12.95 15.38
CA GLY A 88 -8.11 -13.73 16.54
C GLY A 88 -7.66 -15.15 16.22
N GLN A 89 -7.68 -15.56 14.94
CA GLN A 89 -7.30 -16.91 14.54
C GLN A 89 -5.78 -17.10 14.67
N ALA A 90 -5.38 -18.26 15.19
CA ALA A 90 -3.99 -18.69 15.17
C ALA A 90 -3.51 -18.93 13.73
N LEU A 91 -2.22 -18.68 13.48
CA LEU A 91 -1.64 -18.97 12.17
C LEU A 91 -1.59 -20.48 11.91
N PRO A 92 -1.83 -20.92 10.67
CA PRO A 92 -1.72 -22.33 10.30
C PRO A 92 -0.27 -22.80 10.45
N ALA A 93 -0.09 -24.06 10.85
CA ALA A 93 1.22 -24.69 10.86
C ALA A 93 1.80 -24.83 9.45
N GLY A 94 3.12 -24.97 9.35
CA GLY A 94 3.82 -25.19 8.07
C GLY A 94 4.23 -23.91 7.32
N LEU A 95 3.98 -22.73 7.89
CA LEU A 95 4.53 -21.47 7.40
C LEU A 95 6.00 -21.29 7.84
N PRO A 96 6.86 -20.66 7.01
CA PRO A 96 8.21 -20.29 7.40
C PRO A 96 8.25 -19.36 8.61
N ALA A 97 9.28 -19.51 9.44
CA ALA A 97 9.37 -18.81 10.73
C ALA A 97 9.44 -17.28 10.59
N ASP A 98 10.08 -16.77 9.55
CA ASP A 98 10.17 -15.34 9.24
C ASP A 98 8.82 -14.76 8.78
N LEU A 99 8.06 -15.50 7.96
CA LEU A 99 6.70 -15.11 7.59
C LEU A 99 5.77 -15.09 8.81
N VAL A 100 5.88 -16.09 9.68
CA VAL A 100 5.14 -16.10 10.96
C VAL A 100 5.52 -14.90 11.82
N ALA A 101 6.81 -14.64 12.00
CA ALA A 101 7.29 -13.51 12.79
C ALA A 101 6.80 -12.16 12.23
N PHE A 102 6.86 -11.98 10.90
CA PHE A 102 6.32 -10.81 10.24
C PHE A 102 4.81 -10.64 10.50
N ILE A 103 4.01 -11.69 10.31
CA ILE A 103 2.56 -11.61 10.51
C ILE A 103 2.22 -11.31 11.97
N GLU A 104 2.88 -11.98 12.92
CA GLU A 104 2.66 -11.77 14.35
C GLU A 104 3.09 -10.36 14.81
N GLY A 105 4.12 -9.78 14.20
CA GLY A 105 4.47 -8.37 14.39
C GLY A 105 3.46 -7.42 13.77
N ALA A 106 3.06 -7.67 12.52
CA ALA A 106 2.16 -6.80 11.76
C ALA A 106 0.72 -6.79 12.27
N ARG A 107 0.27 -7.85 12.97
CA ARG A 107 -1.09 -7.91 13.53
C ARG A 107 -1.26 -7.13 14.83
N GLN A 108 -0.18 -6.59 15.40
CA GLN A 108 -0.26 -5.82 16.63
C GLN A 108 -0.98 -4.51 16.39
N ASN A 109 -1.97 -4.23 17.24
CA ASN A 109 -2.70 -2.98 17.19
C ASN A 109 -1.79 -1.81 17.62
N PRO A 110 -1.85 -0.66 16.95
CA PRO A 110 -1.07 0.50 17.37
C PRO A 110 -1.61 1.03 18.72
N SER A 111 -0.71 1.54 19.55
CA SER A 111 -1.04 2.00 20.92
C SER A 111 -2.05 3.15 20.97
N TRP A 112 -2.19 3.91 19.88
CA TRP A 112 -3.15 5.01 19.75
C TRP A 112 -4.54 4.57 19.27
N GLN A 113 -4.73 3.29 18.91
CA GLN A 113 -6.03 2.80 18.47
C GLN A 113 -7.06 2.93 19.60
N SER A 114 -8.27 3.37 19.24
CA SER A 114 -9.36 3.54 20.20
C SER A 114 -10.57 2.72 19.79
N SER A 115 -10.93 1.73 20.61
CA SER A 115 -12.13 0.91 20.38
C SER A 115 -13.42 1.73 20.36
N ALA A 116 -13.48 2.81 21.15
CA ALA A 116 -14.63 3.72 21.15
C ALA A 116 -14.80 4.41 19.78
N LYS A 117 -13.72 4.97 19.22
CA LYS A 117 -13.76 5.59 17.88
C LYS A 117 -14.08 4.59 16.78
N LEU A 118 -13.61 3.35 16.90
CA LEU A 118 -13.97 2.29 15.98
C LEU A 118 -15.46 1.95 16.04
N ALA A 119 -16.05 1.88 17.24
CA ALA A 119 -17.48 1.68 17.41
C ALA A 119 -18.29 2.85 16.81
N ASP A 120 -17.88 4.08 17.07
CA ASP A 120 -18.52 5.27 16.47
C ASP A 120 -18.45 5.26 14.94
N SER A 121 -17.31 4.83 14.38
CA SER A 121 -17.14 4.72 12.94
C SER A 121 -18.11 3.71 12.32
N LEU A 122 -18.39 2.59 13.01
CA LEU A 122 -19.35 1.61 12.55
C LEU A 122 -20.77 2.18 12.53
N GLU A 123 -21.16 2.95 13.54
CA GLU A 123 -22.47 3.62 13.56
C GLU A 123 -22.59 4.63 12.41
N PHE A 124 -21.51 5.34 12.08
CA PHE A 124 -21.46 6.18 10.87
C PHE A 124 -21.66 5.37 9.58
N TYR A 125 -20.93 4.25 9.42
CA TYR A 125 -21.05 3.39 8.24
C TYR A 125 -22.46 2.79 8.11
N LYS A 126 -23.10 2.40 9.21
CA LYS A 126 -24.50 1.95 9.21
C LYS A 126 -25.45 3.07 8.76
N ALA A 127 -25.29 4.27 9.32
CA ALA A 127 -26.14 5.41 8.99
C ALA A 127 -25.96 5.94 7.56
N ARG A 128 -24.76 5.78 6.98
CA ARG A 128 -24.39 6.34 5.68
C ARG A 128 -24.05 5.29 4.61
N GLY A 129 -24.37 4.02 4.84
CA GLY A 129 -23.94 2.89 4.03
C GLY A 129 -24.22 2.99 2.53
N LEU A 130 -25.37 3.55 2.15
CA LEU A 130 -25.69 3.80 0.73
C LEU A 130 -24.71 4.80 0.09
N TYR A 131 -24.46 5.91 0.77
CA TYR A 131 -23.58 6.96 0.27
C TYR A 131 -22.13 6.49 0.22
N THR A 132 -21.65 5.86 1.29
CA THR A 132 -20.29 5.32 1.35
C THR A 132 -20.10 4.21 0.32
N GLY A 133 -21.08 3.32 0.16
CA GLY A 133 -21.07 2.27 -0.85
C GLY A 133 -20.98 2.79 -2.29
N LEU A 134 -21.73 3.84 -2.63
CA LEU A 134 -21.67 4.47 -3.96
C LEU A 134 -20.34 5.20 -4.18
N LEU A 135 -19.88 5.95 -3.18
CA LEU A 135 -18.61 6.69 -3.24
C LEU A 135 -17.41 5.76 -3.37
N TYR A 136 -17.39 4.61 -2.69
CA TYR A 136 -16.32 3.63 -2.85
C TYR A 136 -16.46 2.83 -4.14
N GLY A 137 -17.60 2.18 -4.35
CA GLY A 137 -17.78 1.24 -5.46
C GLY A 137 -17.73 1.89 -6.83
N MET A 138 -18.38 3.05 -7.00
CA MET A 138 -18.44 3.75 -8.28
C MET A 138 -17.44 4.90 -8.33
N GLY A 139 -17.45 5.77 -7.32
CA GLY A 139 -16.57 6.95 -7.31
C GLY A 139 -15.10 6.57 -7.29
N SER A 140 -14.67 5.87 -6.24
CA SER A 140 -13.26 5.51 -6.03
C SER A 140 -12.80 4.46 -7.04
N GLY A 141 -13.64 3.45 -7.35
CA GLY A 141 -13.31 2.42 -8.34
C GLY A 141 -13.18 2.92 -9.78
N ILE A 142 -13.89 3.99 -10.18
CA ILE A 142 -13.67 4.63 -11.49
C ILE A 142 -12.45 5.56 -11.41
N MET A 143 -12.28 6.28 -10.30
CA MET A 143 -11.16 7.19 -10.10
C MET A 143 -9.81 6.46 -10.12
N SER A 144 -9.72 5.23 -9.58
CA SER A 144 -8.49 4.42 -9.62
C SER A 144 -7.99 4.17 -11.04
N CYS A 145 -8.90 4.07 -12.03
CA CYS A 145 -8.52 3.95 -13.45
C CYS A 145 -7.88 5.23 -14.01
N ALA A 146 -8.07 6.38 -13.35
CA ALA A 146 -7.48 7.65 -13.70
C ALA A 146 -6.22 7.98 -12.88
N ILE A 147 -5.81 7.11 -11.93
CA ILE A 147 -4.57 7.23 -11.17
C ILE A 147 -3.50 6.42 -11.91
N PRO A 148 -2.51 7.06 -12.58
CA PRO A 148 -1.64 6.36 -13.53
C PRO A 148 -0.85 5.19 -12.93
N ASP A 149 -0.31 5.34 -11.73
CA ASP A 149 0.53 4.30 -11.12
C ASP A 149 -0.31 3.11 -10.62
N GLU A 150 -1.48 3.37 -10.04
CA GLU A 150 -2.43 2.33 -9.65
C GLU A 150 -2.93 1.57 -10.88
N ALA A 151 -3.37 2.30 -11.92
CA ALA A 151 -3.86 1.69 -13.15
C ALA A 151 -2.79 0.85 -13.85
N ARG A 152 -1.53 1.30 -13.89
CA ARG A 152 -0.41 0.56 -14.50
C ARG A 152 -0.02 -0.67 -13.68
N ALA A 153 0.11 -0.54 -12.36
CA ALA A 153 0.42 -1.65 -11.47
C ALA A 153 -0.66 -2.74 -11.57
N VAL A 154 -1.94 -2.34 -11.59
CA VAL A 154 -3.05 -3.26 -11.86
C VAL A 154 -2.93 -3.82 -13.28
N TYR A 155 -2.80 -3.01 -14.32
CA TYR A 155 -2.81 -3.50 -15.70
C TYR A 155 -1.69 -4.51 -16.01
N HIS A 156 -0.49 -4.31 -15.49
CA HIS A 156 0.68 -5.12 -15.82
C HIS A 156 0.97 -6.28 -14.87
N SER A 157 0.50 -6.22 -13.62
CA SER A 157 0.69 -7.30 -12.64
C SER A 157 0.06 -8.60 -13.16
N LYS A 158 0.76 -9.72 -12.93
CA LYS A 158 0.40 -11.05 -13.49
C LYS A 158 0.34 -11.07 -15.04
N GLY A 159 0.95 -10.10 -15.73
CA GLY A 159 0.88 -9.98 -17.18
C GLY A 159 -0.50 -9.56 -17.72
N GLY A 160 -1.39 -9.05 -16.86
CA GLY A 160 -2.75 -8.64 -17.21
C GLY A 160 -3.81 -9.73 -17.06
N GLU A 161 -3.45 -10.90 -16.54
CA GLU A 161 -4.41 -11.97 -16.23
C GLU A 161 -5.35 -11.61 -15.05
N ASP A 162 -6.45 -12.34 -14.92
CA ASP A 162 -7.43 -12.22 -13.82
C ASP A 162 -8.02 -10.81 -13.63
N MET A 163 -8.06 -9.98 -14.68
CA MET A 163 -8.39 -8.55 -14.59
C MET A 163 -9.70 -8.25 -13.85
N LYS A 164 -10.76 -9.04 -14.08
CA LYS A 164 -12.05 -8.86 -13.40
C LYS A 164 -11.93 -9.02 -11.88
N ASP A 165 -11.22 -10.05 -11.43
CA ASP A 165 -10.99 -10.31 -10.02
C ASP A 165 -10.11 -9.22 -9.41
N ARG A 166 -9.06 -8.81 -10.11
CA ARG A 166 -8.14 -7.77 -9.65
C ARG A 166 -8.81 -6.40 -9.49
N VAL A 167 -9.63 -5.97 -10.47
CA VAL A 167 -10.42 -4.74 -10.36
C VAL A 167 -11.43 -4.82 -9.21
N SER A 168 -12.05 -5.98 -8.98
CA SER A 168 -13.00 -6.14 -7.87
C SER A 168 -12.35 -6.04 -6.49
N LYS A 169 -11.08 -6.46 -6.38
CA LYS A 169 -10.32 -6.39 -5.12
C LYS A 169 -9.93 -4.97 -4.73
N THR A 170 -9.79 -4.05 -5.69
CA THR A 170 -9.52 -2.63 -5.41
C THR A 170 -10.57 -2.02 -4.47
N ALA A 171 -11.84 -2.39 -4.65
CA ALA A 171 -12.93 -1.89 -3.80
C ALA A 171 -13.06 -2.65 -2.47
N LYS A 172 -12.60 -3.91 -2.41
CA LYS A 172 -12.82 -4.81 -1.27
C LYS A 172 -12.26 -4.26 0.05
N LEU A 173 -11.07 -3.67 0.02
CA LEU A 173 -10.44 -3.10 1.21
C LEU A 173 -11.31 -2.00 1.85
N GLY A 174 -11.90 -1.12 1.04
CA GLY A 174 -12.77 -0.05 1.51
C GLY A 174 -14.08 -0.55 2.12
N TYR A 175 -14.63 -1.64 1.58
CA TYR A 175 -15.82 -2.28 2.14
C TYR A 175 -15.54 -3.02 3.45
N ASP A 176 -14.42 -3.74 3.54
CA ASP A 176 -14.07 -4.53 4.72
C ASP A 176 -13.89 -3.64 5.97
N ILE A 177 -13.39 -2.40 5.81
CA ILE A 177 -13.22 -1.42 6.90
C ILE A 177 -14.56 -1.05 7.56
N GLY A 178 -15.63 -0.99 6.78
CA GLY A 178 -16.97 -0.60 7.26
C GLY A 178 -17.80 -1.74 7.84
N THR A 179 -17.23 -2.95 7.97
CA THR A 179 -17.96 -4.11 8.48
C THR A 179 -18.10 -4.09 10.00
N PRO A 180 -19.18 -4.67 10.58
CA PRO A 180 -19.28 -4.86 12.02
C PRO A 180 -18.07 -5.62 12.55
N ASN A 181 -17.56 -5.20 13.70
CA ASN A 181 -16.43 -5.85 14.38
C ASN A 181 -15.14 -5.92 13.55
N ALA A 182 -14.96 -5.10 12.51
CA ALA A 182 -13.84 -5.16 11.56
C ALA A 182 -12.47 -5.46 12.21
N PHE A 183 -12.15 -4.78 13.33
CA PHE A 183 -10.89 -4.91 14.06
C PHE A 183 -10.96 -5.74 15.35
N ALA A 184 -12.14 -6.23 15.74
CA ALA A 184 -12.29 -7.10 16.91
C ALA A 184 -11.78 -8.52 16.61
N PRO A 185 -11.55 -9.38 17.61
CA PRO A 185 -11.01 -10.73 17.41
C PRO A 185 -11.83 -11.61 16.46
N ASP A 186 -13.14 -11.41 16.37
CA ASP A 186 -14.08 -12.12 15.48
C ASP A 186 -14.22 -11.46 14.08
N GLY A 187 -13.63 -10.28 13.87
CA GLY A 187 -13.57 -9.59 12.58
C GLY A 187 -12.49 -10.12 11.64
N GLN A 188 -12.30 -9.43 10.51
CA GLN A 188 -11.36 -9.86 9.45
C GLN A 188 -10.38 -8.77 8.96
N MET A 189 -10.53 -7.52 9.40
CA MET A 189 -9.80 -6.40 8.78
C MET A 189 -8.29 -6.47 9.01
N ILE A 190 -7.82 -6.99 10.16
CA ILE A 190 -6.39 -7.17 10.42
C ILE A 190 -5.82 -8.20 9.43
N VAL A 191 -6.53 -9.31 9.23
CA VAL A 191 -6.14 -10.35 8.26
C VAL A 191 -6.14 -9.78 6.84
N THR A 192 -7.16 -9.02 6.45
CA THR A 192 -7.22 -8.35 5.15
C THR A 192 -6.02 -7.41 4.96
N CYS A 193 -5.74 -6.52 5.91
CA CYS A 193 -4.61 -5.59 5.85
C CYS A 193 -3.28 -6.32 5.67
N ILE A 194 -3.02 -7.37 6.44
CA ILE A 194 -1.74 -8.11 6.37
C ILE A 194 -1.59 -8.82 5.03
N LYS A 195 -2.64 -9.48 4.54
CA LYS A 195 -2.61 -10.14 3.23
C LYS A 195 -2.44 -9.12 2.10
N THR A 196 -3.06 -7.95 2.20
CA THR A 196 -2.86 -6.85 1.25
C THR A 196 -1.43 -6.32 1.31
N ARG A 197 -0.85 -6.12 2.51
CA ARG A 197 0.55 -5.70 2.69
C ARG A 197 1.52 -6.67 2.01
N LEU A 198 1.36 -7.98 2.25
CA LEU A 198 2.15 -9.02 1.58
C LEU A 198 1.94 -9.04 0.06
N ALA A 199 0.70 -8.86 -0.41
CA ALA A 199 0.40 -8.82 -1.83
C ALA A 199 1.02 -7.60 -2.52
N HIS A 200 1.05 -6.44 -1.86
CA HIS A 200 1.72 -5.25 -2.38
C HIS A 200 3.23 -5.43 -2.49
N SER A 201 3.87 -6.05 -1.49
CA SER A 201 5.31 -6.39 -1.55
C SER A 201 5.65 -7.44 -2.60
N ALA A 202 4.67 -8.21 -3.08
CA ALA A 202 4.86 -9.19 -4.14
C ALA A 202 4.69 -8.62 -5.56
N VAL A 203 4.18 -7.38 -5.69
CA VAL A 203 3.97 -6.68 -6.96
C VAL A 203 5.19 -5.83 -7.30
#